data_AF-A0A066YL94-F1
#
_entry.id   AF-A0A066YL94-F1
#
_cell.length_a   1.000
_cell.length_b   1.000
_cell.length_c   1.000
_cell.angle_alpha   90.00
_cell.angle_beta   90.00
_cell.angle_gamma   90.00
#
_symmetry.space_group_name_H-M   'P 1'
#
loop_
_entity.id
_entity.type
_entity.pdbx_description
1 polymer ?
#
loop_
_entity_poly.entity_id
_entity_poly.type
_entity_poly.pdbx_seq_one_letter_code
_entity_poly.pdbx_strand_id
1 'polypeptide(L)'
;MPDPAWPELRTALAAAPSVRALPVDEREGRRCLRQLQVTARSTLGALTLHTGGLLVDDGWLRVYGGGTGAGDGLPSLGRVNRFPAAPDPAWHPGTGLVLGHDVLGGVFALNGHDPAGAGRPGAPAG
;
A
#
# COMPACT_ATOMS: atom_id res chain seq x y z
N MET A 1 6.09 25.34 3.54
CA MET A 1 5.73 24.10 4.27
C MET A 1 5.31 23.08 3.23
N PRO A 2 5.92 21.90 3.10
CA PRO A 2 5.40 20.90 2.16
C PRO A 2 4.04 20.36 2.66
N ASP A 3 3.06 20.30 1.76
CA ASP A 3 1.66 19.95 2.01
C ASP A 3 1.50 18.44 2.35
N PRO A 4 0.65 18.01 3.29
CA PRO A 4 0.24 16.61 3.40
C PRO A 4 -0.27 16.05 2.07
N ALA A 5 0.11 14.82 1.72
CA ALA A 5 -0.37 14.16 0.50
C ALA A 5 -1.86 13.78 0.54
N TRP A 6 -2.47 13.72 1.73
CA TRP A 6 -3.85 13.23 1.87
C TRP A 6 -4.92 14.14 1.23
N PRO A 7 -4.93 15.48 1.42
CA PRO A 7 -5.87 16.37 0.73
C PRO A 7 -5.85 16.24 -0.81
N GLU A 8 -4.66 16.18 -1.40
CA GLU A 8 -4.50 16.00 -2.86
C GLU A 8 -5.02 14.63 -3.30
N LEU A 9 -4.59 13.57 -2.60
CA LEU A 9 -5.03 12.20 -2.88
C LEU A 9 -6.54 12.05 -2.75
N ARG A 10 -7.16 12.64 -1.72
CA ARG A 10 -8.61 12.62 -1.53
C ARG A 10 -9.35 13.31 -2.69
N THR A 11 -8.80 14.43 -3.18
CA THR A 11 -9.35 15.14 -4.34
C THR A 11 -9.27 14.29 -5.60
N ALA A 12 -8.10 13.67 -5.85
CA ALA A 12 -7.91 12.77 -6.98
C ALA A 12 -8.85 11.55 -6.93
N LEU A 13 -9.02 10.94 -5.75
CA LEU A 13 -9.95 9.83 -5.54
C LEU A 13 -11.40 10.25 -5.77
N ALA A 14 -11.81 11.43 -5.30
CA ALA A 14 -13.16 11.95 -5.54
C ALA A 14 -13.44 12.26 -7.02
N ALA A 15 -12.40 12.61 -7.79
CA ALA A 15 -12.50 12.86 -9.22
C ALA A 15 -12.42 11.59 -10.08
N ALA A 16 -12.10 10.42 -9.49
CA ALA A 16 -11.92 9.16 -10.18
C ALA A 16 -13.13 8.22 -9.95
N PRO A 17 -14.18 8.27 -10.79
CA PRO A 17 -15.44 7.56 -10.53
C PRO A 17 -15.31 6.03 -10.51
N SER A 18 -14.30 5.47 -11.17
CA SER A 18 -14.02 4.03 -11.15
C SER A 18 -13.19 3.58 -9.94
N VAL A 19 -12.78 4.50 -9.06
CA VAL A 19 -11.97 4.19 -7.89
C VAL A 19 -12.80 4.35 -6.62
N ARG A 20 -12.96 3.26 -5.88
CA ARG A 20 -13.60 3.24 -4.58
C ARG A 20 -12.58 3.05 -3.47
N ALA A 21 -12.43 4.06 -2.62
CA ALA A 21 -11.66 3.94 -1.38
C ALA A 21 -12.47 3.22 -0.30
N LEU A 22 -11.87 2.20 0.31
CA LEU A 22 -12.49 1.46 1.41
C LEU A 22 -12.15 2.11 2.77
N PRO A 23 -13.05 1.99 3.77
CA PRO A 23 -12.80 2.50 5.11
C PRO A 23 -11.59 1.78 5.72
N VAL A 24 -10.80 2.51 6.51
CA VAL A 24 -9.59 1.99 7.15
C VAL A 24 -9.89 1.50 8.56
N ASP A 25 -9.26 0.39 8.96
CA ASP A 25 -9.02 0.11 10.37
C ASP A 25 -7.86 1.00 10.84
N GLU A 26 -8.17 2.06 11.59
CA GLU A 26 -7.17 3.03 12.02
C GLU A 26 -5.99 2.41 12.80
N ARG A 27 -6.24 1.33 13.55
CA ARG A 27 -5.21 0.67 14.35
C ARG A 27 -4.23 -0.05 13.43
N GLU A 28 -4.75 -0.82 12.48
CA GLU A 28 -3.94 -1.51 11.49
C GLU A 28 -3.25 -0.54 10.53
N GLY A 29 -3.91 0.55 10.13
CA GLY A 29 -3.31 1.61 9.32
C GLY A 29 -2.11 2.28 10.00
N ARG A 30 -2.25 2.69 11.26
CA ARG A 30 -1.13 3.25 12.06
C ARG A 30 -0.01 2.22 12.25
N ARG A 31 -0.33 0.94 12.49
CA ARG A 31 0.66 -0.14 12.61
C ARG A 31 1.44 -0.32 11.30
N CYS A 32 0.75 -0.39 10.17
CA CYS A 32 1.36 -0.53 8.85
C CYS A 32 2.24 0.66 8.51
N LEU A 33 1.79 1.90 8.78
CA LEU A 33 2.58 3.10 8.57
C LEU A 33 3.89 3.08 9.37
N ARG A 34 3.84 2.66 10.65
CA ARG A 34 5.04 2.51 11.48
C ARG A 34 5.99 1.47 10.89
N GLN A 35 5.51 0.31 10.46
CA GLN A 35 6.40 -0.71 9.88
C GLN A 35 7.00 -0.26 8.53
N LEU A 36 6.25 0.48 7.70
CA LEU A 36 6.75 1.00 6.44
C LEU A 36 7.88 2.04 6.60
N GLN A 37 8.00 2.67 7.78
CA GLN A 37 8.96 3.75 8.05
C GLN A 37 8.84 4.93 7.07
N VAL A 38 7.69 5.07 6.40
CA VAL A 38 7.36 6.22 5.57
C VAL A 38 6.52 7.22 6.35
N THR A 39 6.48 8.46 5.88
CA THR A 39 5.63 9.49 6.50
C THR A 39 4.26 9.54 5.83
N ALA A 40 3.23 9.99 6.56
CA ALA A 40 1.91 10.29 6.01
C ALA A 40 1.91 11.42 4.94
N ARG A 41 3.08 12.06 4.71
CA ARG A 41 3.29 13.02 3.61
C ARG A 41 3.60 12.34 2.27
N SER A 42 3.88 11.04 2.26
CA SER A 42 4.01 10.26 1.02
C SER A 42 2.65 9.70 0.59
N THR A 43 2.45 9.48 -0.71
CA THR A 43 1.21 8.86 -1.23
C THR A 43 0.96 7.49 -0.60
N LEU A 44 2.00 6.65 -0.48
CA LEU A 44 1.89 5.33 0.16
C LEU A 44 1.53 5.45 1.65
N GLY A 45 2.16 6.36 2.38
CA GLY A 45 1.86 6.59 3.78
C GLY A 45 0.46 7.14 4.01
N ALA A 46 0.01 8.07 3.16
CA ALA A 46 -1.34 8.61 3.19
C ALA A 46 -2.40 7.54 2.87
N LEU A 47 -2.19 6.73 1.82
CA LEU A 47 -3.05 5.59 1.49
C LEU A 47 -3.14 4.59 2.65
N THR A 48 -2.00 4.22 3.22
CA THR A 48 -1.92 3.26 4.33
C THR A 48 -2.62 3.77 5.59
N LEU A 49 -2.48 5.06 5.89
CA LEU A 49 -3.03 5.64 7.11
C LEU A 49 -4.54 5.90 7.00
N HIS A 50 -5.02 6.30 5.83
CA HIS A 50 -6.37 6.85 5.67
C HIS A 50 -7.35 5.94 4.91
N THR A 51 -6.88 4.86 4.29
CA THR A 51 -7.74 3.96 3.50
C THR A 51 -7.50 2.50 3.87
N GLY A 52 -8.55 1.68 3.84
CA GLY A 52 -8.40 0.22 3.93
C GLY A 52 -7.76 -0.38 2.66
N GLY A 53 -7.82 0.37 1.57
CA GLY A 53 -7.33 0.05 0.24
C GLY A 53 -8.24 0.68 -0.81
N LEU A 54 -7.88 0.53 -2.08
CA LEU A 54 -8.65 1.02 -3.22
C LEU A 54 -9.13 -0.15 -4.07
N LEU A 55 -10.37 -0.08 -4.52
CA LEU A 55 -10.92 -0.92 -5.58
C LEU A 55 -11.02 -0.07 -6.84
N VAL A 56 -10.37 -0.50 -7.91
CA VAL A 56 -10.39 0.16 -9.22
C VAL A 56 -11.19 -0.72 -10.18
N ASP A 57 -12.09 -0.11 -10.96
CA ASP A 57 -12.96 -0.77 -11.93
C ASP A 57 -13.67 -1.98 -11.30
N ASP A 58 -14.49 -1.73 -10.27
CA ASP A 58 -15.24 -2.75 -9.52
C ASP A 58 -14.36 -3.88 -8.93
N GLY A 59 -13.11 -3.54 -8.62
CA GLY A 59 -12.14 -4.46 -8.04
C GLY A 59 -11.38 -5.27 -9.08
N TRP A 60 -11.40 -4.87 -10.35
CA TRP A 60 -10.47 -5.41 -11.35
C TRP A 60 -9.02 -5.27 -10.91
N LEU A 61 -8.67 -4.11 -10.34
CA LEU A 61 -7.41 -3.88 -9.61
C LEU A 61 -7.69 -3.54 -8.14
N ARG A 62 -6.96 -4.19 -7.25
CA ARG A 62 -7.05 -3.99 -5.80
C ARG A 62 -5.73 -3.43 -5.30
N VAL A 63 -5.75 -2.21 -4.76
CA VAL A 63 -4.58 -1.55 -4.14
C VAL A 63 -4.72 -1.63 -2.63
N TYR A 64 -3.68 -2.07 -1.94
CA TYR A 64 -3.70 -2.29 -0.50
C TYR A 64 -3.36 -1.01 0.27
N GLY A 65 -4.10 -0.78 1.36
CA GLY A 65 -3.86 0.29 2.33
C GLY A 65 -3.66 -0.26 3.73
N GLY A 66 -4.24 0.40 4.74
CA GLY A 66 -4.23 -0.02 6.13
C GLY A 66 -5.10 -1.24 6.45
N GLY A 67 -5.88 -1.72 5.48
CA GLY A 67 -6.85 -2.80 5.65
C GLY A 67 -8.19 -2.33 6.21
N THR A 68 -9.21 -3.13 6.00
CA THR A 68 -10.60 -2.86 6.41
C THR A 68 -10.98 -3.44 7.78
N GLY A 69 -10.03 -4.06 8.48
CA GLY A 69 -10.25 -4.76 9.75
C GLY A 69 -10.63 -6.24 9.57
N ALA A 70 -11.28 -6.83 10.57
CA ALA A 70 -11.80 -8.19 10.53
C ALA A 70 -13.16 -8.22 9.80
N GLY A 71 -13.13 -8.41 8.48
CA GLY A 71 -14.33 -8.53 7.64
C GLY A 71 -13.98 -8.87 6.19
N ASP A 72 -14.98 -8.93 5.31
CA ASP A 72 -14.87 -9.35 3.90
C ASP A 72 -14.21 -8.31 2.97
N GLY A 73 -13.46 -7.34 3.52
CA GLY A 73 -12.80 -6.30 2.74
C GLY A 73 -11.36 -6.62 2.36
N LEU A 74 -10.61 -5.60 1.94
CA LEU A 74 -9.21 -5.80 1.53
C LEU A 74 -8.31 -6.07 2.74
N PRO A 75 -7.35 -7.02 2.62
CA PRO A 75 -6.30 -7.20 3.61
C PRO A 75 -5.41 -5.95 3.66
N SER A 76 -4.83 -5.68 4.83
CA SER A 76 -3.85 -4.60 4.98
C SER A 76 -2.56 -4.92 4.22
N LEU A 77 -1.83 -3.87 3.84
CA LEU A 77 -0.45 -3.98 3.34
C LEU A 77 0.41 -4.87 4.24
N GLY A 78 0.25 -4.73 5.56
CA GLY A 78 1.00 -5.52 6.51
C GLY A 78 0.63 -7.00 6.51
N ARG A 79 -0.62 -7.36 6.23
CA ARG A 79 -1.03 -8.76 6.09
C ARG A 79 -0.47 -9.36 4.80
N VAL A 80 -0.59 -8.66 3.68
CA VAL A 80 -0.12 -9.12 2.37
C VAL A 80 1.40 -9.29 2.35
N ASN A 81 2.13 -8.36 2.97
CA ASN A 81 3.60 -8.35 2.99
C ASN A 81 4.19 -9.03 4.24
N ARG A 82 3.37 -9.63 5.11
CA ARG A 82 3.81 -10.32 6.33
C ARG A 82 4.67 -9.46 7.27
N PHE A 83 4.20 -8.24 7.54
CA PHE A 83 4.83 -7.34 8.50
C PHE A 83 4.91 -7.98 9.90
N PRO A 84 6.06 -7.85 10.60
CA PRO A 84 6.24 -8.40 11.93
C PRO A 84 5.26 -7.77 12.92
N ALA A 85 4.85 -8.53 13.95
CA ALA A 85 3.82 -8.10 14.90
C ALA A 85 4.14 -6.74 15.54
N ALA A 86 5.40 -6.56 15.95
CA ALA A 86 5.95 -5.29 16.40
C ALA A 86 6.76 -4.62 15.28
N PRO A 87 6.75 -3.28 15.17
CA PRO A 87 7.57 -2.56 14.20
C PRO A 87 9.05 -2.91 14.34
N ASP A 88 9.65 -3.38 13.26
CA ASP A 88 11.08 -3.70 13.18
C ASP A 88 11.70 -2.90 12.01
N PRO A 89 12.55 -1.89 12.28
CA PRO A 89 13.21 -1.12 11.24
C PRO A 89 14.19 -1.92 10.37
N ALA A 90 14.68 -3.07 10.83
CA ALA A 90 15.58 -3.92 10.06
C ALA A 90 14.82 -4.87 9.11
N TRP A 91 13.52 -5.04 9.34
CA TRP A 91 12.67 -5.85 8.48
C TRP A 91 12.54 -5.24 7.10
N HIS A 92 12.66 -6.09 6.08
CA HIS A 92 12.45 -5.72 4.69
C HIS A 92 11.77 -6.88 3.96
N PRO A 93 10.88 -6.61 2.99
CA PRO A 93 10.26 -7.67 2.21
C PRO A 93 11.28 -8.25 1.23
N GLY A 94 11.54 -9.56 1.33
CA GLY A 94 12.57 -10.24 0.53
C GLY A 94 12.36 -10.18 -0.99
N THR A 95 11.13 -9.97 -1.47
CA THR A 95 10.78 -9.84 -2.90
C THR A 95 10.20 -8.48 -3.23
N GLY A 96 10.43 -7.45 -2.41
CA GLY A 96 9.79 -6.13 -2.55
C GLY A 96 8.38 -6.06 -1.96
N LEU A 97 7.88 -4.83 -1.82
CA LEU A 97 6.62 -4.51 -1.16
C LEU A 97 5.45 -4.58 -2.15
N VAL A 98 4.63 -5.61 -2.04
CA VAL A 98 3.40 -5.77 -2.82
C VAL A 98 2.39 -4.69 -2.44
N LEU A 99 1.99 -3.90 -3.41
CA LEU A 99 1.01 -2.82 -3.29
C LEU A 99 -0.38 -3.20 -3.80
N GLY A 100 -0.49 -4.18 -4.70
CA GLY A 100 -1.79 -4.54 -5.26
C GLY A 100 -1.76 -5.75 -6.18
N HIS A 101 -2.95 -6.22 -6.51
CA HIS A 101 -3.17 -7.31 -7.46
C HIS A 101 -4.33 -6.99 -8.41
N ASP A 102 -4.22 -7.43 -9.65
CA ASP A 102 -5.35 -7.50 -10.57
C ASP A 102 -5.97 -8.91 -10.57
N VAL A 103 -7.15 -9.04 -11.19
CA VAL A 103 -7.85 -10.33 -11.29
C VAL A 103 -7.24 -11.32 -12.28
N LEU A 104 -6.31 -10.89 -13.14
CA LEU A 104 -5.57 -11.76 -14.05
C LEU A 104 -4.34 -12.39 -13.37
N GLY A 105 -4.08 -12.03 -12.10
CA GLY A 105 -2.95 -12.51 -11.32
C GLY A 105 -1.71 -11.62 -11.41
N GLY A 106 -1.81 -10.41 -11.99
CA GLY A 106 -0.74 -9.43 -11.98
C GLY A 106 -0.46 -8.92 -10.57
N VAL A 107 0.83 -8.72 -10.27
CA VAL A 107 1.32 -8.26 -8.97
C VAL A 107 2.01 -6.91 -9.15
N PHE A 108 1.51 -5.89 -8.47
CA PHE A 108 2.13 -4.56 -8.45
C PHE A 108 2.94 -4.41 -7.15
N ALA A 109 4.25 -4.22 -7.26
CA ALA A 109 5.13 -4.14 -6.09
C ALA A 109 6.20 -3.05 -6.25
N LEU A 110 6.57 -2.41 -5.14
CA LEU A 110 7.80 -1.61 -5.07
C LEU A 110 8.98 -2.56 -4.88
N ASN A 111 10.00 -2.41 -5.70
CA ASN A 111 11.21 -3.22 -5.57
C ASN A 111 11.89 -2.96 -4.22
N GLY A 112 12.42 -4.03 -3.63
CA GLY A 112 13.21 -3.96 -2.40
C GLY A 112 14.61 -3.44 -2.67
N HIS A 113 15.44 -3.45 -1.62
CA HIS A 113 16.83 -2.99 -1.67
C HIS A 113 17.74 -3.85 -2.58
N ASP A 114 17.35 -5.09 -2.90
CA ASP A 114 18.01 -5.95 -3.88
C ASP A 114 17.03 -6.42 -5.00
N PRO A 115 16.88 -5.63 -6.07
CA PRO A 115 16.07 -5.99 -7.23
C PRO A 115 16.65 -7.18 -8.03
N ALA A 116 17.96 -7.38 -7.96
CA ALA A 116 18.69 -8.36 -8.77
C ALA A 116 18.49 -9.79 -8.25
N GLY A 117 18.39 -9.98 -6.93
CA GLY A 117 18.07 -11.29 -6.32
C GLY A 117 16.64 -11.80 -6.60
N ALA A 118 15.72 -10.94 -7.04
CA ALA A 118 14.32 -11.28 -7.25
C ALA A 118 13.93 -11.59 -8.72
N GLY A 119 14.90 -11.58 -9.64
CA GLY A 119 14.67 -11.92 -11.05
C GLY A 119 13.75 -10.97 -11.81
N ARG A 120 13.58 -9.73 -11.34
CA ARG A 120 12.73 -8.72 -11.99
C ARG A 120 13.51 -7.84 -12.95
N PRO A 121 12.96 -7.49 -14.13
CA PRO A 121 13.56 -6.49 -15.00
C PRO A 121 13.52 -5.11 -14.32
N GLY A 122 14.67 -4.43 -14.26
CA GLY A 122 14.79 -3.09 -13.69
C GLY A 122 16.12 -2.86 -13.01
N ALA A 123 17.22 -2.80 -13.78
CA ALA A 123 18.36 -2.02 -13.34
C ALA A 123 17.94 -0.54 -13.44
N PRO A 124 18.17 0.32 -12.43
CA PRO A 124 18.05 1.75 -12.63
C PRO A 124 19.03 2.12 -13.75
N ALA A 125 18.51 2.66 -14.86
CA ALA A 125 19.37 3.25 -15.87
C ALA A 125 20.22 4.32 -15.18
N GLY A 126 21.54 4.17 -15.26
CA GLY A 126 22.52 5.09 -14.70
C GLY A 126 22.57 6.43 -15.41
#